data_AF-E1RBT7-F1
#
_entry.id   AF-E1RBT7-F1
#
_cell.length_a   1.000
_cell.length_b   1.000
_cell.length_c   1.000
_cell.angle_alpha   90.00
_cell.angle_beta   90.00
_cell.angle_gamma   90.00
#
_symmetry.space_group_name_H-M   'P 1'
#
loop_
_entity.id
_entity.type
_entity.pdbx_description
1 polymer ?
#
loop_
_entity_poly.entity_id
_entity_poly.type
_entity_poly.pdbx_seq_one_letter_code
_entity_poly.pdbx_strand_id
1 'polypeptide(L)'
;MKYIIDIVDACNIHCMSCLRGRQAMRNTNERMEFSLFEKILLKAKQNGATSVELYNWTEPFLHPDIKKFVNEVKKYELPLFLSSNLSLRSIPQLIDTLHAGVDILYVSVSGFTNKVHQINHVGSDINVVKKPSDYRKRKI
;
A
#
# COMPACT_ATOMS: atom_id res chain seq x y z
N MET A 1 3.20 8.71 18.65
CA MET A 1 3.62 9.36 17.39
C MET A 1 3.31 8.45 16.22
N LYS A 2 2.78 8.98 15.12
CA LYS A 2 2.50 8.17 13.91
C LYS A 2 3.75 8.09 13.03
N TYR A 3 4.08 6.90 12.54
CA TYR A 3 5.19 6.69 11.61
C TYR A 3 4.65 6.22 10.26
N ILE A 4 4.99 6.95 9.21
CA ILE A 4 4.55 6.70 7.84
C ILE A 4 5.76 6.21 7.05
N ILE A 5 5.69 5.01 6.48
CA ILE A 5 6.83 4.30 5.89
C ILE A 5 6.42 3.75 4.52
N ASP A 6 7.10 4.18 3.47
CA ASP A 6 7.02 3.52 2.16
C ASP A 6 8.01 2.33 2.13
N ILE A 7 7.51 1.12 1.87
CA ILE A 7 8.31 -0.13 1.81
C ILE A 7 8.73 -0.52 0.39
N VAL A 8 8.26 0.22 -0.62
CA VAL A 8 8.64 0.09 -2.02
C VAL A 8 8.90 1.49 -2.58
N ASP A 9 9.58 1.58 -3.70
CA ASP A 9 9.88 2.87 -4.36
C ASP A 9 9.10 3.04 -5.68
N ALA A 10 7.83 2.62 -5.72
CA ALA A 10 7.00 2.71 -6.91
C ALA A 10 5.49 2.78 -6.64
N CYS A 11 4.75 3.25 -7.65
CA CYS A 11 3.29 3.13 -7.75
C CYS A 11 2.92 2.65 -9.16
N ASN A 12 1.82 1.89 -9.28
CA ASN A 12 1.34 1.27 -10.52
C ASN A 12 0.43 2.16 -11.37
N ILE A 13 0.09 3.37 -10.91
CA ILE A 13 -0.80 4.31 -11.61
C ILE A 13 -0.18 5.72 -11.70
N HIS A 14 -0.76 6.58 -12.53
CA HIS A 14 -0.20 7.88 -12.90
C HIS A 14 -1.06 9.04 -12.39
N CYS A 15 -1.31 9.08 -11.08
CA CYS A 15 -2.21 10.08 -10.54
C CYS A 15 -1.73 11.52 -10.78
N MET A 16 -2.62 12.38 -11.28
CA MET A 16 -2.29 13.76 -11.70
C MET A 16 -1.83 14.67 -10.56
N SER A 17 -2.30 14.43 -9.34
CA SER A 17 -1.91 15.16 -8.13
C SER A 17 -0.67 14.59 -7.44
N CYS A 18 -0.25 13.36 -7.78
CA CYS A 18 0.81 12.64 -7.09
C CYS A 18 2.18 12.93 -7.72
N LEU A 19 3.19 13.18 -6.89
CA LEU A 19 4.57 13.39 -7.37
C LEU A 19 5.14 12.16 -8.08
N ARG A 20 4.82 10.93 -7.61
CA ARG A 20 5.17 9.69 -8.33
C ARG A 20 4.35 9.48 -9.59
N GLY A 21 3.05 9.82 -9.54
CA GLY A 21 2.16 9.68 -10.68
C GLY A 21 2.58 10.57 -11.87
N ARG A 22 3.04 11.79 -11.57
CA ARG A 22 3.64 12.72 -12.53
C ARG A 22 5.12 12.49 -12.82
N GLN A 23 5.73 11.44 -12.26
CA GLN A 23 7.15 11.11 -12.41
C GLN A 23 8.12 12.24 -11.99
N ALA A 24 7.67 13.17 -11.14
CA ALA A 24 8.55 14.14 -10.49
C ALA A 24 9.45 13.47 -9.44
N MET A 25 9.00 12.32 -8.90
CA MET A 25 9.83 11.33 -8.24
C MET A 25 9.88 10.09 -9.12
N ARG A 26 11.09 9.57 -9.39
CA ARG A 26 11.28 8.38 -10.23
C ARG A 26 10.69 7.15 -9.53
N ASN A 27 9.97 6.32 -10.28
CA ASN A 27 9.62 4.98 -9.82
C ASN A 27 10.80 4.03 -10.10
N THR A 28 11.18 3.22 -9.12
CA THR A 28 12.21 2.20 -9.25
C THR A 28 11.67 0.83 -8.84
N ASN A 29 12.47 -0.21 -9.03
CA ASN A 29 12.12 -1.55 -8.55
C ASN A 29 12.64 -1.83 -7.14
N GLU A 30 13.13 -0.80 -6.45
CA GLU A 30 13.68 -0.94 -5.10
C GLU A 30 12.58 -1.27 -4.09
N ARG A 31 12.94 -2.16 -3.17
CA ARG A 31 12.09 -2.64 -2.09
C ARG A 31 12.89 -2.60 -0.80
N MET A 32 12.24 -2.22 0.29
CA MET A 32 12.90 -2.16 1.58
C MET A 32 13.29 -3.56 2.03
N GLU A 33 14.57 -3.74 2.36
CA GLU A 33 15.03 -4.96 3.02
C GLU A 33 14.31 -5.16 4.36
N PHE A 34 13.84 -6.38 4.62
CA PHE A 34 13.06 -6.66 5.83
C PHE A 34 13.85 -6.36 7.12
N SER A 35 15.15 -6.67 7.12
CA SER A 35 16.03 -6.39 8.27
C SER A 35 16.22 -4.89 8.55
N LEU A 36 16.08 -4.03 7.53
CA LEU A 36 16.06 -2.58 7.71
C LEU A 36 14.74 -2.14 8.35
N PHE A 37 13.62 -2.72 7.91
CA PHE A 37 12.31 -2.44 8.48
C PHE A 37 12.24 -2.79 9.98
N GLU A 38 12.77 -3.95 10.38
CA GLU A 38 12.87 -4.36 11.79
C GLU A 38 13.59 -3.29 12.65
N LYS A 39 14.73 -2.77 12.14
CA LYS A 39 15.50 -1.71 12.81
C LYS A 39 14.72 -0.40 12.90
N ILE A 40 14.04 0.00 11.82
CA ILE A 40 13.19 1.20 11.79
C ILE A 40 12.07 1.09 12.81
N LEU A 41 11.42 -0.07 12.86
CA LEU A 41 10.27 -0.31 13.74
C LEU A 41 10.69 -0.35 15.21
N LEU A 42 11.79 -1.02 15.54
CA LEU A 42 12.36 -1.01 16.89
C LEU A 42 12.63 0.43 17.35
N LYS A 43 13.25 1.24 16.49
CA LYS A 43 13.52 2.65 16.79
C LYS A 43 12.23 3.45 16.92
N ALA A 44 11.24 3.23 16.06
CA ALA A 44 9.95 3.91 16.14
C ALA A 44 9.24 3.59 17.47
N LYS A 45 9.21 2.32 17.88
CA LYS A 45 8.64 1.90 19.17
C LYS A 45 9.34 2.56 20.36
N GLN A 46 10.67 2.57 20.37
CA GLN A 46 11.47 3.24 21.41
C GLN A 46 11.18 4.75 21.50
N ASN A 47 10.78 5.38 20.39
CA ASN A 47 10.40 6.79 20.33
C ASN A 47 8.89 7.03 20.53
N GLY A 48 8.15 6.05 21.08
CA GLY A 48 6.74 6.21 21.39
C GLY A 48 5.82 6.17 20.18
N ALA A 49 6.11 5.28 19.21
CA ALA A 49 5.18 4.98 18.12
C ALA A 49 3.80 4.59 18.67
N THR A 50 2.76 5.21 18.11
CA THR A 50 1.35 4.94 18.42
C THR A 50 0.63 4.24 17.28
N SER A 51 1.19 4.29 16.07
CA SER A 51 0.72 3.55 14.88
C SER A 51 1.82 3.53 13.82
N VAL A 52 1.71 2.57 12.90
CA VAL A 52 2.53 2.49 11.69
C VAL A 52 1.62 2.50 10.47
N GLU A 53 2.00 3.28 9.46
CA GLU A 53 1.26 3.40 8.21
C GLU A 53 2.20 2.99 7.07
N LEU A 54 1.88 1.89 6.37
CA LEU A 54 2.73 1.40 5.28
C LEU A 54 2.29 1.97 3.93
N TYR A 55 2.19 3.29 3.86
CA TYR A 55 1.86 4.02 2.63
C TYR A 55 2.20 5.49 2.80
N ASN A 56 2.72 6.14 1.76
CA ASN A 56 2.71 7.59 1.63
C ASN A 56 2.50 7.97 0.16
N TRP A 57 3.48 7.65 -0.69
CA TRP A 57 3.44 7.95 -2.12
C TRP A 57 3.34 6.71 -3.00
N THR A 58 3.45 5.53 -2.42
CA THR A 58 3.69 4.27 -3.13
C THR A 58 2.47 3.34 -3.06
N GLU A 59 2.47 2.29 -3.90
CA GLU A 59 1.48 1.21 -3.80
C GLU A 59 2.06 0.05 -2.98
N PRO A 60 1.62 -0.14 -1.72
CA PRO A 60 2.24 -1.13 -0.84
C PRO A 60 2.06 -2.58 -1.33
N PHE A 61 0.99 -2.90 -2.05
CA PHE A 61 0.79 -4.24 -2.61
C PHE A 61 1.72 -4.60 -3.77
N LEU A 62 2.61 -3.69 -4.20
CA LEU A 62 3.75 -4.03 -5.06
C LEU A 62 4.85 -4.81 -4.33
N HIS A 63 4.85 -4.82 -2.99
CA HIS A 63 5.78 -5.62 -2.21
C HIS A 63 5.27 -7.08 -2.10
N PRO A 64 5.95 -8.09 -2.67
CA PRO A 64 5.46 -9.49 -2.65
C PRO A 64 5.39 -10.08 -1.24
N ASP A 65 6.17 -9.51 -0.32
CA ASP A 65 6.24 -9.96 1.07
C ASP A 65 5.56 -9.01 2.07
N ILE A 66 4.65 -8.12 1.64
CA ILE A 66 4.01 -7.12 2.54
C ILE A 66 3.44 -7.73 3.84
N LYS A 67 2.93 -8.98 3.77
CA LYS A 67 2.45 -9.71 4.95
C LYS A 67 3.51 -9.83 6.06
N LYS A 68 4.78 -9.99 5.71
CA LYS A 68 5.89 -10.03 6.69
C LYS A 68 6.02 -8.71 7.45
N PHE A 69 5.87 -7.59 6.75
CA PHE A 69 5.92 -6.24 7.35
C PHE A 69 4.73 -6.01 8.28
N VAL A 70 3.53 -6.42 7.87
CA VAL A 70 2.34 -6.37 8.73
C VAL A 70 2.56 -7.16 10.01
N ASN A 71 2.96 -8.43 9.90
CA ASN A 71 3.24 -9.28 11.05
C ASN A 71 4.26 -8.64 12.00
N GLU A 72 5.31 -8.05 11.45
CA GLU A 72 6.37 -7.41 12.23
C GLU A 72 5.83 -6.23 13.04
N VAL A 73 4.98 -5.36 12.46
CA VAL A 73 4.31 -4.29 13.21
C VAL A 73 3.44 -4.85 14.33
N LYS A 74 2.70 -5.93 14.08
CA LYS A 74 1.80 -6.52 15.08
C LYS A 74 2.54 -7.15 16.26
N LYS A 75 3.79 -7.61 16.09
CA LYS A 75 4.63 -8.07 17.22
C LYS A 75 4.85 -6.98 18.28
N TYR A 76 4.81 -5.71 17.88
CA TYR A 76 4.96 -4.57 18.80
C TYR A 76 3.63 -4.03 19.33
N GLU A 77 2.53 -4.75 19.08
CA GLU A 77 1.16 -4.39 19.45
C GLU A 77 0.75 -3.00 18.94
N LEU A 78 1.28 -2.61 17.78
CA LEU A 78 0.98 -1.33 17.16
C LEU A 78 -0.21 -1.47 16.19
N PRO A 79 -1.10 -0.47 16.14
CA PRO A 79 -2.04 -0.31 15.04
C PRO A 79 -1.31 -0.13 13.71
N LEU A 80 -1.79 -0.80 12.68
CA LEU A 80 -1.27 -0.74 11.32
C LEU A 80 -2.35 -0.29 10.33
N PHE A 81 -2.07 0.77 9.60
CA PHE A 81 -2.94 1.26 8.53
C PHE A 81 -2.28 1.11 7.16
N LEU A 82 -3.09 0.76 6.17
CA LEU A 82 -2.71 0.69 4.76
C LEU A 82 -3.56 1.67 3.95
N SER A 83 -2.98 2.21 2.89
CA SER A 83 -3.72 2.86 1.80
C SER A 83 -3.29 2.24 0.50
N SER A 84 -4.25 1.91 -0.35
CA SER A 84 -3.99 1.31 -1.64
C SER A 84 -4.93 1.88 -2.69
N ASN A 85 -4.47 1.97 -3.93
CA ASN A 85 -5.32 2.25 -5.07
C ASN A 85 -6.09 1.01 -5.55
N LEU A 86 -5.72 -0.19 -5.09
CA LEU A 86 -6.29 -1.49 -5.49
C LEU A 86 -6.43 -1.66 -7.01
N SER A 87 -5.60 -0.98 -7.80
CA SER A 87 -5.73 -0.95 -9.26
C SER A 87 -4.91 -2.06 -9.94
N LEU A 88 -4.14 -2.83 -9.17
CA LEU A 88 -3.42 -4.00 -9.67
C LEU A 88 -4.42 -5.05 -10.18
N ARG A 89 -4.09 -5.72 -11.28
CA ARG A 89 -4.97 -6.77 -11.83
C ARG A 89 -5.12 -7.95 -10.89
N SER A 90 -4.04 -8.33 -10.19
CA SER A 90 -4.01 -9.45 -9.25
C SER A 90 -3.20 -9.06 -8.01
N ILE A 91 -3.71 -9.42 -6.83
CA ILE A 91 -3.06 -9.24 -5.53
C ILE A 91 -3.29 -10.53 -4.72
N PRO A 92 -2.56 -11.62 -5.00
CA PRO A 92 -2.84 -12.94 -4.41
C PRO A 92 -2.82 -12.93 -2.87
N GLN A 93 -1.91 -12.13 -2.30
CA GLN A 93 -1.71 -11.99 -0.86
C GLN A 93 -2.69 -11.05 -0.16
N LEU A 94 -3.61 -10.37 -0.87
CA LEU A 94 -4.46 -9.32 -0.28
C LEU A 94 -5.16 -9.80 0.99
N ILE A 95 -5.96 -10.87 0.89
CA ILE A 95 -6.75 -11.37 2.02
C ILE A 95 -5.85 -11.84 3.16
N ASP A 96 -4.75 -12.51 2.84
CA ASP A 96 -3.83 -13.05 3.84
C ASP A 96 -3.05 -11.92 4.55
N THR A 97 -2.78 -10.82 3.85
CA THR A 97 -2.23 -9.59 4.42
C THR A 97 -3.23 -8.89 5.33
N LEU A 98 -4.50 -8.78 4.92
CA LEU A 98 -5.53 -8.17 5.77
C LEU A 98 -5.74 -8.98 7.06
N HIS A 99 -5.83 -10.30 6.94
CA HIS A 99 -5.96 -11.21 8.09
C HIS A 99 -4.73 -11.23 9.01
N ALA A 100 -3.57 -10.80 8.53
CA ALA A 100 -2.36 -10.69 9.35
C ALA A 100 -2.43 -9.56 10.40
N GLY A 101 -3.48 -8.73 10.37
CA GLY A 101 -3.75 -7.73 11.40
C GLY A 101 -3.70 -6.29 10.90
N VAL A 102 -4.05 -6.04 9.63
CA VAL A 102 -4.29 -4.67 9.15
C VAL A 102 -5.52 -4.12 9.85
N ASP A 103 -5.37 -3.04 10.62
CA ASP A 103 -6.45 -2.46 11.42
C ASP A 103 -7.37 -1.57 10.55
N ILE A 104 -6.80 -0.84 9.59
CA ILE A 104 -7.55 -0.02 8.63
C ILE A 104 -6.94 -0.16 7.23
N LEU A 105 -7.79 -0.40 6.24
CA LEU A 105 -7.45 -0.25 4.82
C LEU A 105 -8.21 0.95 4.24
N TYR A 106 -7.48 1.98 3.87
CA TYR A 106 -7.96 3.07 3.02
C TYR A 106 -7.90 2.64 1.56
N VAL A 107 -8.99 2.88 0.82
CA VAL A 107 -9.04 2.65 -0.63
C VAL A 107 -9.12 4.00 -1.31
N SER A 108 -8.07 4.36 -2.05
CA SER A 108 -7.99 5.65 -2.74
C SER A 108 -8.84 5.64 -4.01
N VAL A 109 -9.88 6.48 -4.04
CA VAL A 109 -10.77 6.62 -5.19
C VAL A 109 -11.07 8.09 -5.49
N SER A 110 -11.01 8.51 -6.75
CA SER A 110 -11.38 9.88 -7.16
C SER A 110 -12.79 10.01 -7.75
N GLY A 111 -13.57 8.94 -7.78
CA GLY A 111 -14.92 8.95 -8.34
C GLY A 111 -15.46 7.54 -8.51
N PHE A 112 -16.78 7.42 -8.58
CA PHE A 112 -17.47 6.13 -8.67
C PHE A 112 -17.90 5.75 -10.09
N THR A 113 -17.55 6.55 -11.11
CA THR A 113 -17.62 6.18 -12.52
C THR A 113 -16.21 6.14 -13.10
N ASN A 114 -15.96 5.25 -14.07
CA ASN A 114 -14.60 5.09 -14.60
C ASN A 114 -14.11 6.40 -15.25
N LYS A 115 -15.02 7.11 -15.94
CA LYS A 115 -14.75 8.42 -16.54
C LYS A 115 -14.23 9.43 -15.52
N VAL A 116 -14.92 9.60 -14.38
CA VAL A 116 -14.52 10.58 -13.35
C VAL A 116 -13.28 10.11 -12.60
N HIS A 117 -13.20 8.81 -12.28
CA HIS A 117 -12.06 8.24 -11.58
C HIS A 117 -10.74 8.46 -12.32
N GLN A 118 -10.74 8.22 -13.64
CA GLN A 118 -9.58 8.36 -14.51
C GLN A 118 -9.09 9.80 -14.71
N ILE A 119 -9.86 10.83 -14.32
CA ILE A 119 -9.38 12.23 -14.35
C ILE A 119 -8.15 12.38 -13.43
N ASN A 120 -8.22 11.79 -12.23
CA ASN A 120 -7.17 11.90 -11.23
C ASN A 120 -6.40 10.59 -11.02
N HIS A 121 -7.04 9.42 -11.07
CA HIS A 121 -6.40 8.10 -10.96
C HIS A 121 -6.17 7.49 -12.36
N VAL A 122 -5.35 8.17 -13.16
CA VAL A 122 -5.00 7.72 -14.53
C VAL A 122 -4.34 6.34 -14.45
N GLY A 123 -4.89 5.36 -15.19
CA GLY A 123 -4.42 3.98 -15.19
C GLY A 123 -5.13 3.04 -14.21
N SER A 124 -6.13 3.53 -13.45
CA SER A 124 -6.96 2.71 -12.57
C SER A 124 -8.37 2.47 -13.11
N ASP A 125 -8.78 1.21 -13.28
CA ASP A 125 -10.17 0.88 -13.57
C ASP A 125 -10.98 0.77 -12.28
N ILE A 126 -11.88 1.72 -12.02
CA ILE A 126 -12.73 1.69 -10.81
C ILE A 126 -13.59 0.43 -10.73
N ASN A 127 -13.93 -0.22 -11.86
CA ASN A 127 -14.70 -1.46 -11.85
C ASN A 127 -13.89 -2.63 -11.30
N VAL A 128 -12.57 -2.59 -11.47
CA VAL A 128 -11.64 -3.53 -10.81
C VAL A 128 -11.61 -3.26 -9.31
N VAL A 129 -11.44 -2.00 -8.91
CA VAL A 129 -11.33 -1.58 -7.50
C VAL A 129 -12.60 -1.92 -6.71
N LYS A 130 -13.79 -1.80 -7.33
CA LYS A 130 -15.09 -2.14 -6.73
C LYS A 130 -15.28 -3.64 -6.48
N LYS A 131 -14.47 -4.51 -7.09
CA LYS A 131 -14.58 -5.98 -6.99
C LYS A 131 -13.31 -6.62 -6.44
N PRO A 132 -12.94 -6.30 -5.18
CA PRO A 132 -11.69 -6.80 -4.61
C PRO A 132 -11.68 -8.31 -4.34
N SER A 133 -12.85 -8.95 -4.19
CA SER A 133 -12.95 -10.40 -4.02
C SER A 133 -12.44 -11.21 -5.23
N ASP A 134 -12.32 -10.58 -6.41
CA ASP A 134 -11.89 -11.25 -7.64
C ASP A 134 -10.35 -11.33 -7.79
N TYR A 135 -9.55 -10.69 -6.93
CA TYR A 135 -8.09 -10.70 -7.07
C TYR A 135 -7.46 -12.10 -6.98
N ARG A 136 -8.09 -13.06 -6.28
CA ARG A 136 -7.64 -14.46 -6.25
C ARG A 136 -7.93 -15.22 -7.54
N LYS A 137 -8.89 -14.76 -8.36
CA LYS A 137 -9.42 -15.48 -9.52
C LYS A 137 -8.88 -14.99 -10.86
N ARG A 138 -8.19 -13.85 -10.88
CA ARG A 138 -7.66 -13.25 -12.11
C ARG A 138 -6.33 -13.90 -12.47
N LYS A 139 -6.32 -14.66 -13.57
CA LYS A 139 -5.08 -15.17 -14.18
C LYS A 139 -4.23 -14.00 -14.68
N ILE A 140 -2.92 -14.10 -14.47
CA ILE A 140 -1.89 -13.16 -14.93
C ILE A 140 -1.84 -13.16 -16.45
#